data_AF-W9WQK8-F1
#
_entry.id   AF-W9WQK8-F1
#
_cell.length_a   1.000
_cell.length_b   1.000
_cell.length_c   1.000
_cell.angle_alpha   90.00
_cell.angle_beta   90.00
_cell.angle_gamma   90.00
#
_symmetry.space_group_name_H-M   'P 1'
#
loop_
_entity.id
_entity.type
_entity.pdbx_description
1 polymer ?
#
loop_
_entity_poly.entity_id
_entity_poly.type
_entity_poly.pdbx_seq_one_letter_code
_entity_poly.pdbx_strand_id
1 'polypeptide(L)'
;MPSSQQHVWRMLFTDSHRCMKLRQRKKLNEVSAVCLSDENRERRRHLRTQHLATRHEALKGPKEELLMLSIFPRVREWLVNRAALAAVGAEKLNFLPDPPRSYQGTMAFNQNYGLGAKKYVKTRAVTALPLLMLGLLAHRIFSNILSQAALQALDWRLVNVAAAKTAGFAVALTLTIPTLAIYYVPESSQRLMINAVWQAFPVLTGVVHYLLRKYAVDYTTTHGRIYNVEADLSYVRLTVWAFAGISTTFFNWTRFFSGTYLARISFPDGTTLTSIIFLGQDQLDLVTGTRLLFQADEIACFAAAVLWLAFLTRDLKEAEMASISWLKAIALAIAGTYLLGPGAVVALTWWWRENILATKKAKGSVIGRI
;
A
#
# COMPACT_ATOMS: atom_id res chain seq x y z
N MET A 1 52.62 33.97 89.92
CA MET A 1 51.77 34.93 90.68
C MET A 1 51.87 36.27 89.97
N PRO A 2 50.90 37.18 89.99
CA PRO A 2 49.44 37.08 90.11
C PRO A 2 48.76 37.93 89.00
N SER A 3 47.90 37.37 88.14
CA SER A 3 47.11 38.23 87.22
C SER A 3 45.94 37.52 86.52
N SER A 4 45.93 36.19 86.48
CA SER A 4 44.92 35.48 85.66
C SER A 4 43.54 35.39 86.31
N GLN A 5 43.42 35.38 87.64
CA GLN A 5 42.13 35.07 88.28
C GLN A 5 41.06 36.17 88.11
N GLN A 6 41.43 37.45 88.10
CA GLN A 6 40.43 38.52 87.95
C GLN A 6 39.92 38.66 86.51
N HIS A 7 40.72 38.28 85.52
CA HIS A 7 40.26 38.22 84.13
C HIS A 7 39.27 37.08 83.89
N VAL A 8 39.47 35.94 84.54
CA VAL A 8 38.60 34.76 84.39
C VAL A 8 37.18 35.06 84.85
N TRP A 9 36.99 35.76 85.98
CA TRP A 9 35.65 36.05 86.49
C TRP A 9 34.87 37.07 85.66
N ARG A 10 35.52 38.09 85.07
CA ARG A 10 34.84 39.01 84.14
C ARG A 10 34.44 38.33 82.83
N MET A 11 35.29 37.43 82.32
CA MET A 11 35.01 36.65 81.11
C MET A 11 33.79 35.73 81.31
N LEU A 12 33.72 35.02 82.45
CA LEU A 12 32.64 34.09 82.77
C LEU A 12 31.26 34.76 82.88
N PHE A 13 31.18 35.97 83.45
CA PHE A 13 29.90 36.68 83.57
C PHE A 13 29.41 37.28 82.24
N THR A 14 30.31 37.82 81.42
CA THR A 14 29.94 38.29 80.07
C THR A 14 29.53 37.14 79.15
N ASP A 15 30.18 35.99 79.28
CA ASP A 15 29.84 34.79 78.51
C ASP A 15 28.50 34.20 78.93
N SER A 16 28.19 34.17 80.23
CA SER A 16 26.88 33.71 80.72
C SER A 16 25.72 34.55 80.15
N HIS A 17 25.86 35.88 80.16
CA HIS A 17 24.81 36.77 79.67
C HIS A 17 24.65 36.72 78.14
N ARG A 18 25.76 36.54 77.41
CA ARG A 18 25.77 36.32 75.95
C ARG A 18 25.14 34.97 75.60
N CYS A 19 25.43 33.94 76.38
CA CYS A 19 24.88 32.59 76.20
C CYS A 19 23.37 32.53 76.46
N MET A 20 22.86 33.30 77.43
CA MET A 20 21.42 33.40 77.70
C MET A 20 20.66 34.08 76.56
N LYS A 21 21.18 35.19 76.00
CA LYS A 21 20.58 35.87 74.83
C LYS A 21 20.62 34.99 73.58
N LEU A 22 21.69 34.22 73.39
CA LEU A 22 21.80 33.26 72.28
C LEU A 22 20.79 32.12 72.41
N ARG A 23 20.54 31.60 73.63
CA ARG A 23 19.49 30.59 73.87
C ARG A 23 18.09 31.10 73.56
N GLN A 24 17.76 32.33 73.96
CA GLN A 24 16.45 32.92 73.65
C GLN A 24 16.26 33.14 72.15
N ARG A 25 17.27 33.65 71.44
CA ARG A 25 17.21 33.80 69.97
C ARG A 25 17.12 32.46 69.24
N LYS A 26 17.83 31.43 69.71
CA LYS A 26 17.70 30.07 69.16
C LYS A 26 16.29 29.54 69.30
N LYS A 27 15.68 29.65 70.49
CA LYS A 27 14.29 29.22 70.71
C LYS A 27 13.30 29.97 69.81
N LEU A 28 13.46 31.29 69.63
CA LEU A 28 12.57 32.06 68.76
C LEU A 28 12.69 31.65 67.29
N ASN A 29 13.91 31.42 66.82
CA ASN A 29 14.18 30.97 65.45
C ASN A 29 13.69 29.54 65.21
N GLU A 30 13.83 28.65 66.19
CA GLU A 30 13.30 27.28 66.12
C GLU A 30 11.77 27.28 66.06
N VAL A 31 11.09 28.09 66.90
CA VAL A 31 9.62 28.20 66.86
C VAL A 31 9.14 28.79 65.53
N SER A 32 9.79 29.85 65.03
CA SER A 32 9.46 30.44 63.73
C SER A 32 9.68 29.46 62.57
N ALA A 33 10.79 28.69 62.61
CA ALA A 33 11.07 27.66 61.61
C ALA A 33 10.05 26.51 61.64
N VAL A 34 9.58 26.10 62.83
CA VAL A 34 8.54 25.07 62.97
C VAL A 34 7.21 25.57 62.40
N CYS A 35 6.76 26.78 62.76
CA CYS A 35 5.53 27.37 62.21
C CYS A 35 5.58 27.52 60.67
N LEU A 36 6.70 27.99 60.12
CA LEU A 36 6.89 28.09 58.66
C LEU A 36 6.92 26.71 58.00
N SER A 37 7.46 25.69 58.68
CA SER A 37 7.47 24.33 58.16
C SER A 37 6.06 23.72 58.13
N ASP A 38 5.24 23.99 59.14
CA ASP A 38 3.86 23.50 59.24
C ASP A 38 2.94 24.20 58.23
N GLU A 39 3.06 25.51 58.07
CA GLU A 39 2.31 26.25 57.04
C GLU A 39 2.66 25.74 55.63
N ASN A 40 3.95 25.52 55.36
CA ASN A 40 4.38 24.93 54.08
C ASN A 40 3.91 23.48 53.92
N ARG A 41 3.75 22.73 55.01
CA ARG A 41 3.26 21.36 54.97
C ARG A 41 1.76 21.32 54.68
N GLU A 42 0.98 22.22 55.26
CA GLU A 42 -0.45 22.38 54.96
C GLU A 42 -0.66 22.85 53.52
N ARG A 43 0.11 23.83 53.04
CA ARG A 43 0.05 24.29 51.64
C ARG A 43 0.32 23.15 50.65
N ARG A 44 1.32 22.31 50.95
CA ARG A 44 1.62 21.12 50.13
C ARG A 44 0.52 20.07 50.20
N ARG A 45 -0.12 19.88 51.35
CA ARG A 45 -1.26 18.96 51.49
C ARG A 45 -2.45 19.46 50.67
N HIS A 46 -2.75 20.76 50.74
CA HIS A 46 -3.86 21.37 50.01
C HIS A 46 -3.63 21.32 48.49
N LEU A 47 -2.40 21.59 48.04
CA LEU A 47 -2.03 21.44 46.63
C LEU A 47 -2.16 19.99 46.15
N ARG A 48 -1.77 18.99 46.96
CA ARG A 48 -1.91 17.57 46.58
C ARG A 48 -3.37 17.13 46.51
N THR A 49 -4.23 17.55 47.45
CA THR A 49 -5.65 17.21 47.41
C THR A 49 -6.36 17.88 46.25
N GLN A 50 -6.03 19.14 45.95
CA GLN A 50 -6.55 19.82 44.75
C GLN A 50 -6.13 19.11 43.46
N HIS A 51 -4.86 18.71 43.34
CA HIS A 51 -4.35 17.99 42.17
C HIS A 51 -5.00 16.59 42.00
N LEU A 52 -5.25 15.88 43.10
CA LEU A 52 -5.93 14.59 43.09
C LEU A 52 -7.41 14.73 42.72
N ALA A 53 -8.09 15.77 43.20
CA ALA A 53 -9.47 16.08 42.85
C ALA A 53 -9.61 16.43 41.36
N THR A 54 -8.72 17.29 40.82
CA THR A 54 -8.73 17.62 39.38
C THR A 54 -8.43 16.41 38.51
N ARG A 55 -7.51 15.52 38.94
CA ARG A 55 -7.21 14.28 38.21
C ARG A 55 -8.39 13.29 38.24
N HIS A 56 -9.12 13.19 39.35
CA HIS A 56 -10.29 12.32 39.44
C HIS A 56 -11.50 12.87 38.67
N GLU A 57 -11.68 14.19 38.61
CA GLU A 57 -12.72 14.81 37.79
C GLU A 57 -12.38 14.79 36.30
N ALA A 58 -11.11 14.96 35.92
CA ALA A 58 -10.65 14.89 34.52
C ALA A 58 -10.60 13.46 33.94
N LEU A 59 -10.83 12.42 34.74
CA LEU A 59 -10.88 11.01 34.32
C LEU A 59 -12.20 10.34 34.70
N LYS A 60 -13.22 11.13 35.04
CA LYS A 60 -14.49 10.62 35.57
C LYS A 60 -15.39 9.99 34.49
N GLY A 61 -15.13 10.26 33.21
CA GLY A 61 -15.85 9.68 32.09
C GLY A 61 -14.91 9.18 30.98
N PRO A 62 -15.41 8.26 30.13
CA PRO A 62 -14.61 7.63 29.08
C PRO A 62 -14.20 8.63 27.98
N LYS A 63 -14.90 9.77 27.85
CA LYS A 63 -14.58 10.82 26.89
C LYS A 63 -13.40 11.67 27.38
N GLU A 64 -13.38 11.99 28.66
CA GLU A 64 -12.33 12.76 29.31
C GLU A 64 -11.04 11.93 29.44
N GLU A 65 -11.17 10.62 29.68
CA GLU A 65 -10.08 9.66 29.65
C GLU A 65 -9.42 9.56 28.27
N LEU A 66 -10.21 9.47 27.19
CA LEU A 66 -9.68 9.50 25.82
C LEU A 66 -8.97 10.82 25.51
N LEU A 67 -9.55 11.95 25.94
CA LEU A 67 -8.99 13.28 25.71
C LEU A 67 -7.61 13.43 26.40
N MET A 68 -7.51 13.00 27.66
CA MET A 68 -6.30 13.14 28.47
C MET A 68 -5.22 12.11 28.15
N LEU A 69 -5.58 10.84 27.88
CA LEU A 69 -4.60 9.79 27.61
C LEU A 69 -4.18 9.71 26.15
N SER A 70 -5.05 10.06 25.20
CA SER A 70 -4.77 9.85 23.77
C SER A 70 -4.55 11.15 22.99
N ILE A 71 -5.33 12.19 23.27
CA ILE A 71 -5.35 13.41 22.44
C ILE A 71 -4.32 14.42 22.95
N PHE A 72 -4.34 14.78 24.23
CA PHE A 72 -3.44 15.79 24.81
C PHE A 72 -1.94 15.50 24.64
N PRO A 73 -1.44 14.26 24.85
CA PRO A 73 -0.02 13.94 24.66
C PRO A 73 0.43 14.14 23.20
N ARG A 74 -0.41 13.73 22.25
CA ARG A 74 -0.13 13.88 20.81
C ARG A 74 -0.19 15.33 20.34
N VAL A 75 -1.10 16.13 20.91
CA VAL A 75 -1.19 17.57 20.64
C VAL A 75 0.05 18.30 21.18
N ARG A 76 0.57 17.90 22.34
CA ARG A 76 1.81 18.46 22.90
C ARG A 76 3.01 18.17 21.99
N GLU A 77 3.18 16.93 21.57
CA GLU A 77 4.26 16.56 20.63
C GLU A 77 4.12 17.30 19.30
N TRP A 78 2.90 17.46 18.80
CA TRP A 78 2.63 18.24 17.59
C TRP A 78 2.98 19.73 17.76
N LEU A 79 2.62 20.35 18.88
CA LEU A 79 2.94 21.75 19.17
C LEU A 79 4.45 21.97 19.36
N VAL A 80 5.14 21.06 20.06
CA VAL A 80 6.59 21.11 20.26
C VAL A 80 7.32 20.95 18.93
N ASN A 81 6.92 19.98 18.10
CA ASN A 81 7.48 19.82 16.76
C ASN A 81 7.22 21.03 15.88
N ARG A 82 6.06 21.68 16.02
CA ARG A 82 5.71 22.89 15.26
C ARG A 82 6.48 24.13 15.73
N ALA A 83 6.75 24.25 17.02
CA ALA A 83 7.62 25.28 17.58
C ALA A 83 9.09 25.06 17.18
N ALA A 84 9.57 23.81 17.20
CA ALA A 84 10.92 23.44 16.74
C ALA A 84 11.09 23.67 15.22
N LEU A 85 10.09 23.33 14.40
CA LEU A 85 10.08 23.60 12.96
C LEU A 85 9.96 25.10 12.62
N ALA A 86 9.40 25.91 13.53
CA ALA A 86 9.38 27.36 13.40
C ALA A 86 10.74 27.98 13.79
N ALA A 87 11.49 27.34 14.70
CA ALA A 87 12.82 27.78 15.14
C ALA A 87 13.95 27.33 14.19
N VAL A 88 13.82 26.16 13.56
CA VAL A 88 14.85 25.57 12.67
C VAL A 88 14.30 25.54 11.25
N GLY A 89 14.32 26.67 10.58
CA GLY A 89 13.99 26.77 9.16
C GLY A 89 15.26 26.75 8.31
N ALA A 90 15.72 25.57 7.89
CA ALA A 90 16.42 25.25 6.62
C ALA A 90 17.04 23.85 6.72
N GLU A 91 16.86 23.00 5.71
CA GLU A 91 17.70 21.81 5.53
C GLU A 91 19.01 22.19 4.80
N LYS A 92 20.13 21.72 5.34
CA LYS A 92 21.50 22.01 4.91
C LYS A 92 21.90 21.14 3.71
N LEU A 93 22.34 21.76 2.62
CA LEU A 93 23.03 21.05 1.52
C LEU A 93 24.51 20.90 1.91
N ASN A 94 24.93 19.67 2.27
CA ASN A 94 26.24 19.38 2.85
C ASN A 94 27.48 19.72 1.99
N PHE A 95 27.31 20.14 0.74
CA PHE A 95 28.41 20.39 -0.20
C PHE A 95 28.74 21.87 -0.44
N LEU A 96 27.91 22.81 0.02
CA LEU A 96 28.15 24.24 -0.14
C LEU A 96 28.63 24.87 1.18
N PRO A 97 29.63 25.78 1.16
CA PRO A 97 30.06 26.51 2.34
C PRO A 97 28.96 27.46 2.83
N ASP A 98 28.81 27.57 4.15
CA ASP A 98 27.76 28.35 4.78
C ASP A 98 27.91 29.86 4.46
N PRO A 99 26.83 30.57 4.10
CA PRO A 99 26.90 32.00 3.87
C PRO A 99 27.18 32.74 5.21
N PRO A 100 28.10 33.72 5.24
CA PRO A 100 28.56 34.39 6.48
C PRO A 100 27.43 35.02 7.32
N ARG A 101 26.33 35.41 6.68
CA ARG A 101 25.17 36.03 7.32
C ARG A 101 24.32 35.05 8.15
N SER A 102 24.45 33.73 7.93
CA SER A 102 23.79 32.69 8.73
C SER A 102 24.30 32.67 10.17
N TYR A 103 25.63 32.84 10.36
CA TYR A 103 26.26 32.89 11.68
C TYR A 103 25.87 34.11 12.52
N GLN A 104 25.26 35.13 11.90
CA GLN A 104 24.85 36.36 12.56
C GLN A 104 23.38 36.34 13.01
N GLY A 105 22.61 35.29 12.68
CA GLY A 105 21.22 35.14 13.11
C GLY A 105 20.23 36.14 12.51
N THR A 106 20.61 36.90 11.48
CA THR A 106 19.84 38.03 10.93
C THR A 106 18.97 37.69 9.72
N MET A 107 18.95 36.44 9.25
CA MET A 107 18.18 36.03 8.07
C MET A 107 17.31 34.81 8.35
N ALA A 108 15.98 34.97 8.25
CA ALA A 108 15.03 33.85 8.27
C ALA A 108 14.96 33.21 6.87
N PHE A 109 15.14 31.89 6.81
CA PHE A 109 15.12 31.13 5.56
C PHE A 109 13.71 30.96 5.01
N ASN A 110 13.53 31.20 3.71
CA ASN A 110 12.25 31.05 3.03
C ASN A 110 11.97 29.57 2.69
N GLN A 111 11.04 28.95 3.40
CA GLN A 111 10.68 27.53 3.24
C GLN A 111 9.93 27.19 1.93
N ASN A 112 9.59 28.18 1.10
CA ASN A 112 8.82 27.97 -0.14
C ASN A 112 9.67 27.62 -1.37
N TYR A 113 11.01 27.67 -1.27
CA TYR A 113 11.91 27.37 -2.39
C TYR A 113 12.90 26.24 -2.02
N GLY A 114 12.51 25.00 -2.34
CA GLY A 114 13.35 23.80 -2.21
C GLY A 114 12.63 22.52 -2.65
N LEU A 115 13.39 21.52 -3.13
CA LEU A 115 12.91 20.15 -3.43
C LEU A 115 12.43 19.50 -2.11
N GLY A 116 11.13 19.65 -1.84
CA GLY A 116 10.53 19.34 -0.53
C GLY A 116 9.42 20.31 -0.09
N ALA A 117 9.08 21.32 -0.90
CA ALA A 117 7.96 22.23 -0.62
C ALA A 117 6.69 21.46 -0.20
N LYS A 118 6.15 21.78 0.99
CA LYS A 118 4.89 21.22 1.50
C LYS A 118 3.73 21.66 0.61
N LYS A 119 3.49 20.96 -0.48
CA LYS A 119 2.21 21.03 -1.18
C LYS A 119 1.10 20.71 -0.17
N TYR A 120 0.06 21.53 -0.15
CA TYR A 120 -1.10 21.39 0.72
C TYR A 120 -1.55 19.92 0.76
N VAL A 121 -1.48 19.31 1.94
CA VAL A 121 -1.93 17.92 2.16
C VAL A 121 -3.37 17.75 1.68
N LYS A 122 -4.19 18.81 1.77
CA LYS A 122 -5.54 18.86 1.18
C LYS A 122 -5.53 18.69 -0.33
N THR A 123 -4.65 19.36 -1.06
CA THR A 123 -4.53 19.20 -2.52
C THR A 123 -4.01 17.82 -2.89
N ARG A 124 -3.07 17.24 -2.13
CA ARG A 124 -2.61 15.85 -2.34
C ARG A 124 -3.69 14.82 -2.00
N ALA A 125 -4.48 15.04 -0.95
CA ALA A 125 -5.60 14.19 -0.59
C ALA A 125 -6.72 14.29 -1.62
N VAL A 126 -7.03 15.49 -2.14
CA VAL A 126 -8.02 15.70 -3.21
C VAL A 126 -7.54 15.14 -4.55
N THR A 127 -6.25 15.21 -4.88
CA THR A 127 -5.69 14.57 -6.09
C THR A 127 -5.53 13.06 -5.96
N ALA A 128 -5.33 12.54 -4.74
CA ALA A 128 -5.31 11.10 -4.47
C ALA A 128 -6.73 10.52 -4.30
N LEU A 129 -7.74 11.35 -4.01
CA LEU A 129 -9.13 10.91 -3.81
C LEU A 129 -9.70 10.16 -5.02
N PRO A 130 -9.52 10.62 -6.27
CA PRO A 130 -9.92 9.87 -7.45
C PRO A 130 -9.24 8.50 -7.53
N LEU A 131 -7.94 8.40 -7.22
CA LEU A 131 -7.17 7.15 -7.21
C LEU A 131 -7.64 6.21 -6.08
N LEU A 132 -7.94 6.74 -4.90
CA LEU A 132 -8.43 5.99 -3.75
C LEU A 132 -9.87 5.52 -4.00
N MET A 133 -10.70 6.38 -4.60
CA MET A 133 -12.04 6.03 -5.08
C MET A 133 -11.96 4.97 -6.17
N LEU A 134 -11.03 5.07 -7.13
CA LEU A 134 -10.79 4.06 -8.16
C LEU A 134 -10.34 2.73 -7.54
N GLY A 135 -9.48 2.78 -6.53
CA GLY A 135 -9.02 1.61 -5.79
C GLY A 135 -10.13 0.96 -4.96
N LEU A 136 -11.00 1.75 -4.34
CA LEU A 136 -12.20 1.26 -3.65
C LEU A 136 -13.24 0.73 -4.64
N LEU A 137 -13.41 1.36 -5.80
CA LEU A 137 -14.27 0.90 -6.88
C LEU A 137 -13.75 -0.41 -7.45
N ALA A 138 -12.44 -0.51 -7.73
CA ALA A 138 -11.79 -1.72 -8.16
C ALA A 138 -11.95 -2.81 -7.10
N HIS A 139 -11.67 -2.51 -5.82
CA HIS A 139 -11.89 -3.45 -4.74
C HIS A 139 -13.36 -3.88 -4.67
N ARG A 140 -14.34 -2.99 -4.83
CA ARG A 140 -15.77 -3.32 -4.86
C ARG A 140 -16.16 -4.15 -6.09
N ILE A 141 -15.64 -3.84 -7.27
CA ILE A 141 -15.86 -4.60 -8.50
C ILE A 141 -15.25 -5.99 -8.36
N PHE A 142 -13.97 -6.09 -8.00
CA PHE A 142 -13.26 -7.36 -7.81
C PHE A 142 -13.82 -8.18 -6.65
N SER A 143 -14.18 -7.55 -5.52
CA SER A 143 -14.85 -8.25 -4.42
C SER A 143 -16.27 -8.68 -4.80
N ASN A 144 -17.02 -7.96 -5.63
CA ASN A 144 -18.31 -8.44 -6.12
C ASN A 144 -18.16 -9.54 -7.19
N ILE A 145 -17.02 -9.59 -7.89
CA ILE A 145 -16.65 -10.69 -8.79
C ILE A 145 -16.21 -11.92 -7.98
N LEU A 146 -15.44 -11.72 -6.90
CA LEU A 146 -14.86 -12.79 -6.06
C LEU A 146 -15.78 -13.26 -4.91
N SER A 147 -16.70 -12.43 -4.42
CA SER A 147 -17.69 -12.77 -3.40
C SER A 147 -18.97 -13.27 -4.05
N GLN A 148 -18.85 -14.42 -4.73
CA GLN A 148 -20.01 -15.28 -4.82
C GLN A 148 -20.03 -16.15 -3.56
N ALA A 149 -21.20 -16.17 -2.93
CA ALA A 149 -21.50 -16.67 -1.59
C ALA A 149 -20.77 -17.96 -1.17
N ALA A 150 -20.49 -18.04 0.15
CA ALA A 150 -19.92 -19.15 0.90
C ALA A 150 -20.76 -20.46 0.91
N LEU A 151 -21.48 -20.73 -0.18
CA LEU A 151 -22.13 -22.01 -0.45
C LEU A 151 -21.43 -22.60 -1.67
N GLN A 152 -20.57 -23.59 -1.42
CA GLN A 152 -19.94 -24.42 -2.44
C GLN A 152 -21.02 -24.93 -3.40
N ALA A 153 -20.97 -24.51 -4.67
CA ALA A 153 -21.67 -25.24 -5.71
C ALA A 153 -21.05 -26.64 -5.84
N LEU A 154 -21.72 -27.55 -6.55
CA LEU A 154 -21.20 -28.89 -6.81
C LEU A 154 -19.81 -28.82 -7.48
N ASP A 155 -19.58 -27.78 -8.28
CA ASP A 155 -18.30 -27.39 -8.83
C ASP A 155 -17.60 -26.31 -7.97
N TRP A 156 -16.27 -26.32 -8.01
CA TRP A 156 -15.46 -25.39 -7.20
C TRP A 156 -15.30 -24.01 -7.86
N ARG A 157 -16.03 -23.74 -8.94
CA ARG A 157 -15.76 -22.65 -9.88
C ARG A 157 -16.78 -21.51 -9.80
N LEU A 158 -18.02 -21.79 -9.36
CA LEU A 158 -19.15 -20.85 -9.21
C LEU A 158 -19.06 -19.60 -10.12
N VAL A 159 -19.12 -19.83 -11.43
CA VAL A 159 -19.10 -18.76 -12.44
C VAL A 159 -20.53 -18.42 -12.85
N ASN A 160 -20.83 -17.12 -12.93
CA ASN A 160 -22.12 -16.67 -13.45
C ASN A 160 -22.17 -16.81 -14.98
N VAL A 161 -23.14 -17.56 -15.51
CA VAL A 161 -23.35 -17.75 -16.97
C VAL A 161 -23.47 -16.42 -17.71
N ALA A 162 -24.16 -15.43 -17.15
CA ALA A 162 -24.28 -14.11 -17.78
C ALA A 162 -22.93 -13.38 -17.82
N ALA A 163 -22.09 -13.56 -16.79
CA ALA A 163 -20.73 -13.03 -16.79
C ALA A 163 -19.87 -13.74 -17.84
N ALA A 164 -19.94 -15.06 -17.96
CA ALA A 164 -19.21 -15.85 -18.95
C ALA A 164 -19.58 -15.48 -20.40
N LYS A 165 -20.88 -15.26 -20.68
CA LYS A 165 -21.37 -14.83 -21.99
C LYS A 165 -20.85 -13.46 -22.43
N THR A 166 -20.67 -12.55 -21.47
CA THR A 166 -20.41 -11.12 -21.75
C THR A 166 -18.95 -10.70 -21.55
N ALA A 167 -18.16 -11.48 -20.81
CA ALA A 167 -16.77 -11.15 -20.49
C ALA A 167 -15.92 -10.99 -21.77
N GLY A 168 -16.04 -11.93 -22.70
CA GLY A 168 -15.28 -11.87 -23.96
C GLY A 168 -15.59 -10.63 -24.79
N PHE A 169 -16.88 -10.27 -24.89
CA PHE A 169 -17.30 -9.04 -25.57
C PHE A 169 -16.81 -7.78 -24.88
N ALA A 170 -16.86 -7.73 -23.55
CA ALA A 170 -16.34 -6.60 -22.79
C ALA A 170 -14.85 -6.40 -23.10
N VAL A 171 -14.03 -7.45 -22.99
CA VAL A 171 -12.59 -7.39 -23.31
C VAL A 171 -12.35 -7.00 -24.77
N ALA A 172 -13.13 -7.53 -25.71
CA ALA A 172 -13.00 -7.18 -27.12
C ALA A 172 -13.25 -5.68 -27.37
N LEU A 173 -14.30 -5.12 -26.77
CA LEU A 173 -14.70 -3.72 -26.94
C LEU A 173 -13.75 -2.72 -26.28
N THR A 174 -13.25 -3.04 -25.08
CA THR A 174 -12.49 -2.08 -24.26
C THR A 174 -10.98 -2.24 -24.37
N LEU A 175 -10.49 -3.43 -24.73
CA LEU A 175 -9.07 -3.72 -24.87
C LEU A 175 -8.70 -3.98 -26.33
N THR A 176 -9.28 -5.01 -26.96
CA THR A 176 -8.79 -5.50 -28.26
C THR A 176 -9.04 -4.52 -29.41
N ILE A 177 -10.25 -3.99 -29.54
CA ILE A 177 -10.61 -3.06 -30.62
C ILE A 177 -9.80 -1.77 -30.52
N PRO A 178 -9.69 -1.09 -29.35
CA PRO A 178 -8.88 0.11 -29.26
C PRO A 178 -7.38 -0.16 -29.48
N THR A 179 -6.84 -1.31 -29.04
CA THR A 179 -5.48 -1.72 -29.38
C THR A 179 -5.28 -1.76 -30.89
N LEU A 180 -6.16 -2.42 -31.64
CA LEU A 180 -6.06 -2.46 -33.11
C LEU A 180 -6.21 -1.06 -33.72
N ALA A 181 -7.13 -0.25 -33.20
CA ALA A 181 -7.36 1.11 -33.69
C ALA A 181 -6.13 2.02 -33.51
N ILE A 182 -5.37 1.88 -32.42
CA ILE A 182 -4.11 2.61 -32.20
C ILE A 182 -3.10 2.33 -33.33
N TYR A 183 -3.08 1.12 -33.89
CA TYR A 183 -2.15 0.75 -34.97
C TYR A 183 -2.67 1.10 -36.37
N TYR A 184 -3.98 0.94 -36.64
CA TYR A 184 -4.51 1.02 -38.01
C TYR A 184 -5.13 2.37 -38.38
N VAL A 185 -5.58 3.19 -37.43
CA VAL A 185 -6.20 4.51 -37.74
C VAL A 185 -5.15 5.41 -38.41
N PRO A 186 -5.37 6.07 -39.55
CA PRO A 186 -4.30 6.81 -40.24
C PRO A 186 -3.77 8.04 -39.49
N GLU A 187 -4.63 8.72 -38.72
CA GLU A 187 -4.31 10.02 -38.13
C GLU A 187 -3.64 9.91 -36.74
N SER A 188 -2.49 10.54 -36.56
CA SER A 188 -1.71 10.49 -35.31
C SER A 188 -2.42 11.11 -34.10
N SER A 189 -3.19 12.19 -34.30
CA SER A 189 -3.96 12.85 -33.24
C SER A 189 -5.03 11.90 -32.66
N GLN A 190 -5.72 11.17 -33.55
CA GLN A 190 -6.75 10.20 -33.20
C GLN A 190 -6.14 8.99 -32.48
N ARG A 191 -5.01 8.46 -32.95
CA ARG A 191 -4.27 7.37 -32.26
C ARG A 191 -3.93 7.74 -30.82
N LEU A 192 -3.47 8.98 -30.59
CA LEU A 192 -3.14 9.46 -29.25
C LEU A 192 -4.39 9.54 -28.35
N MET A 193 -5.51 10.04 -28.88
CA MET A 193 -6.77 10.10 -28.15
C MET A 193 -7.29 8.69 -27.81
N ILE A 194 -7.24 7.76 -28.77
CA ILE A 194 -7.64 6.37 -28.55
C ILE A 194 -6.74 5.72 -27.50
N ASN A 195 -5.41 5.95 -27.57
CA ASN A 195 -4.48 5.46 -26.56
C ASN A 195 -4.82 6.02 -25.16
N ALA A 196 -5.15 7.31 -25.04
CA ALA A 196 -5.54 7.91 -23.77
C ALA A 196 -6.79 7.24 -23.16
N VAL A 197 -7.79 6.89 -23.98
CA VAL A 197 -8.96 6.14 -23.54
C VAL A 197 -8.59 4.69 -23.19
N TRP A 198 -7.75 4.06 -24.01
CA TRP A 198 -7.27 2.69 -23.81
C TRP A 198 -6.52 2.51 -22.49
N GLN A 199 -5.78 3.51 -21.99
CA GLN A 199 -5.12 3.43 -20.68
C GLN A 199 -6.11 3.17 -19.52
N ALA A 200 -7.38 3.55 -19.68
CA ALA A 200 -8.44 3.28 -18.69
C ALA A 200 -9.12 1.92 -18.89
N PHE A 201 -8.62 1.04 -19.78
CA PHE A 201 -9.27 -0.23 -20.12
C PHE A 201 -9.60 -1.10 -18.91
N PRO A 202 -8.82 -1.20 -17.80
CA PRO A 202 -9.19 -2.09 -16.70
C PRO A 202 -10.52 -1.67 -16.06
N VAL A 203 -10.73 -0.35 -15.91
CA VAL A 203 -11.96 0.22 -15.36
C VAL A 203 -13.10 0.13 -16.38
N LEU A 204 -12.83 0.51 -17.63
CA LEU A 204 -13.82 0.45 -18.71
C LEU A 204 -14.32 -0.98 -18.93
N THR A 205 -13.43 -1.98 -18.87
CA THR A 205 -13.79 -3.40 -18.99
C THR A 205 -14.76 -3.80 -17.90
N GLY A 206 -14.49 -3.42 -16.64
CA GLY A 206 -15.40 -3.70 -15.52
C GLY A 206 -16.77 -3.03 -15.68
N VAL A 207 -16.80 -1.76 -16.10
CA VAL A 207 -18.04 -1.01 -16.34
C VAL A 207 -18.85 -1.62 -17.49
N VAL A 208 -18.23 -1.84 -18.64
CA VAL A 208 -18.89 -2.43 -19.82
C VAL A 208 -19.37 -3.84 -19.50
N HIS A 209 -18.56 -4.66 -18.83
CA HIS A 209 -18.96 -6.01 -18.43
C HIS A 209 -20.17 -6.00 -17.49
N TYR A 210 -20.20 -5.08 -16.52
CA TYR A 210 -21.35 -4.89 -15.63
C TYR A 210 -22.61 -4.51 -16.42
N LEU A 211 -22.51 -3.52 -17.32
CA LEU A 211 -23.64 -3.06 -18.12
C LEU A 211 -24.17 -4.17 -19.05
N LEU A 212 -23.28 -4.87 -19.75
CA LEU A 212 -23.64 -6.00 -20.61
C LEU A 212 -24.32 -7.11 -19.81
N ARG A 213 -23.76 -7.48 -18.65
CA ARG A 213 -24.37 -8.49 -17.79
C ARG A 213 -25.75 -8.07 -17.29
N LYS A 214 -25.94 -6.79 -16.97
CA LYS A 214 -27.19 -6.28 -16.41
C LYS A 214 -28.31 -6.14 -17.45
N TYR A 215 -27.99 -5.72 -18.66
CA TYR A 215 -28.99 -5.35 -19.67
C TYR A 215 -29.08 -6.29 -20.86
N ALA A 216 -28.02 -7.05 -21.20
CA ALA A 216 -27.99 -7.88 -22.40
C ALA A 216 -28.28 -9.38 -22.14
N VAL A 217 -28.27 -9.83 -20.88
CA VAL A 217 -28.47 -11.24 -20.53
C VAL A 217 -29.40 -11.39 -19.33
N ASP A 218 -30.41 -12.25 -19.46
CA ASP A 218 -31.32 -12.56 -18.37
C ASP A 218 -30.63 -13.28 -17.20
N TYR A 219 -31.07 -12.96 -15.98
CA TYR A 219 -30.53 -13.56 -14.77
C TYR A 219 -31.10 -14.97 -14.53
N THR A 220 -30.38 -16.00 -15.00
CA THR A 220 -30.75 -17.42 -14.82
C THR A 220 -29.87 -18.15 -13.79
N THR A 221 -29.03 -17.41 -13.06
CA THR A 221 -27.94 -17.96 -12.22
C THR A 221 -28.45 -18.86 -11.08
N THR A 222 -29.59 -18.54 -10.45
CA THR A 222 -30.11 -19.31 -9.31
C THR A 222 -30.48 -20.75 -9.69
N HIS A 223 -31.11 -20.93 -10.85
CA HIS A 223 -31.51 -22.25 -11.35
C HIS A 223 -30.33 -22.99 -12.01
N GLY A 224 -29.54 -22.28 -12.83
CA GLY A 224 -28.37 -22.87 -13.50
C GLY A 224 -27.32 -23.40 -12.53
N ARG A 225 -27.12 -22.74 -11.37
CA ARG A 225 -26.17 -23.18 -10.34
C ARG A 225 -26.45 -24.57 -9.76
N ILE A 226 -27.71 -25.03 -9.80
CA ILE A 226 -28.11 -26.31 -9.19
C ILE A 226 -28.22 -27.40 -10.26
N TYR A 227 -28.85 -27.08 -11.39
CA TYR A 227 -29.21 -28.09 -12.39
C TYR A 227 -28.30 -28.11 -13.61
N ASN A 228 -27.54 -27.04 -13.87
CA ASN A 228 -26.70 -26.93 -15.06
C ASN A 228 -25.38 -26.20 -14.75
N VAL A 229 -24.58 -26.85 -13.91
CA VAL A 229 -23.36 -26.33 -13.31
C VAL A 229 -22.27 -26.04 -14.36
N GLU A 230 -22.31 -26.74 -15.50
CA GLU A 230 -21.33 -26.62 -16.59
C GLU A 230 -21.77 -25.64 -17.70
N ALA A 231 -22.94 -25.00 -17.57
CA ALA A 231 -23.54 -24.18 -18.63
C ALA A 231 -22.61 -23.06 -19.14
N ASP A 232 -21.79 -22.49 -18.26
CA ASP A 232 -20.89 -21.40 -18.58
C ASP A 232 -19.62 -21.86 -19.34
N LEU A 233 -19.21 -23.14 -19.20
CA LEU A 233 -17.98 -23.67 -19.80
C LEU A 233 -17.90 -23.43 -21.30
N SER A 234 -19.01 -23.60 -22.01
CA SER A 234 -19.05 -23.41 -23.47
C SER A 234 -18.68 -21.98 -23.89
N TYR A 235 -19.15 -20.98 -23.16
CA TYR A 235 -18.86 -19.56 -23.41
C TYR A 235 -17.45 -19.17 -22.97
N VAL A 236 -17.01 -19.69 -21.83
CA VAL A 236 -15.63 -19.51 -21.35
C VAL A 236 -14.65 -20.12 -22.35
N ARG A 237 -14.92 -21.35 -22.84
CA ARG A 237 -14.16 -22.02 -23.89
C ARG A 237 -14.07 -21.14 -25.12
N LEU A 238 -15.20 -20.73 -25.68
CA LEU A 238 -15.21 -19.92 -26.90
C LEU A 238 -14.34 -18.65 -26.74
N THR A 239 -14.50 -17.96 -25.61
CA THR A 239 -13.75 -16.74 -25.29
C THR A 239 -12.25 -17.01 -25.21
N VAL A 240 -11.83 -18.01 -24.44
CA VAL A 240 -10.42 -18.36 -24.27
C VAL A 240 -9.80 -18.79 -25.60
N TRP A 241 -10.46 -19.66 -26.35
CA TRP A 241 -9.95 -20.15 -27.63
C TRP A 241 -9.85 -19.03 -28.67
N ALA A 242 -10.81 -18.10 -28.71
CA ALA A 242 -10.75 -16.94 -29.60
C ALA A 242 -9.53 -16.05 -29.27
N PHE A 243 -9.35 -15.65 -28.02
CA PHE A 243 -8.22 -14.80 -27.63
C PHE A 243 -6.87 -15.51 -27.69
N ALA A 244 -6.80 -16.81 -27.36
CA ALA A 244 -5.60 -17.61 -27.55
C ALA A 244 -5.24 -17.73 -29.03
N GLY A 245 -6.22 -17.90 -29.91
CA GLY A 245 -6.04 -17.90 -31.36
C GLY A 245 -5.48 -16.57 -31.86
N ILE A 246 -6.11 -15.45 -31.50
CA ILE A 246 -5.63 -14.09 -31.83
C ILE A 246 -4.18 -13.92 -31.34
N SER A 247 -3.90 -14.22 -30.07
CA SER A 247 -2.56 -14.12 -29.50
C SER A 247 -1.54 -14.98 -30.26
N THR A 248 -1.91 -16.21 -30.63
CA THR A 248 -1.05 -17.13 -31.37
C THR A 248 -0.72 -16.62 -32.76
N THR A 249 -1.73 -16.09 -33.46
CA THR A 249 -1.57 -15.51 -34.79
C THR A 249 -0.63 -14.31 -34.75
N PHE A 250 -0.84 -13.34 -33.87
CA PHE A 250 0.01 -12.15 -33.79
C PHE A 250 1.44 -12.47 -33.34
N PHE A 251 1.61 -13.41 -32.39
CA PHE A 251 2.93 -13.85 -31.94
C PHE A 251 3.72 -14.49 -33.08
N ASN A 252 3.13 -15.46 -33.77
CA ASN A 252 3.80 -16.15 -34.88
C ASN A 252 4.00 -15.23 -36.08
N TRP A 253 3.03 -14.36 -36.39
CA TRP A 253 3.20 -13.34 -37.43
C TRP A 253 4.41 -12.46 -37.16
N THR A 254 4.52 -11.92 -35.93
CA THR A 254 5.66 -11.10 -35.53
C THR A 254 6.97 -11.88 -35.60
N ARG A 255 6.97 -13.15 -35.15
CA ARG A 255 8.12 -14.03 -35.19
C ARG A 255 8.63 -14.29 -36.62
N PHE A 256 7.74 -14.54 -37.58
CA PHE A 256 8.13 -14.90 -38.95
C PHE A 256 8.38 -13.68 -39.86
N PHE A 257 7.69 -12.56 -39.63
CA PHE A 257 7.74 -11.41 -40.54
C PHE A 257 8.55 -10.21 -40.03
N SER A 258 9.00 -10.19 -38.77
CA SER A 258 9.78 -9.06 -38.23
C SER A 258 11.20 -8.94 -38.77
N GLY A 259 11.73 -9.98 -39.43
CA GLY A 259 13.13 -10.00 -39.90
C GLY A 259 14.17 -10.02 -38.78
N THR A 260 13.75 -10.25 -37.52
CA THR A 260 14.65 -10.33 -36.36
C THR A 260 14.37 -11.61 -35.55
N TYR A 261 15.35 -12.06 -34.76
CA TYR A 261 15.16 -13.24 -33.93
C TYR A 261 14.29 -12.93 -32.71
N LEU A 262 13.47 -13.91 -32.32
CA LEU A 262 12.46 -13.77 -31.25
C LEU A 262 13.05 -13.24 -29.94
N ALA A 263 14.25 -13.69 -29.56
CA ALA A 263 14.87 -13.24 -28.31
C ALA A 263 15.14 -11.73 -28.30
N ARG A 264 15.43 -11.12 -29.47
CA ARG A 264 15.60 -9.67 -29.60
C ARG A 264 14.30 -8.92 -29.38
N ILE A 265 13.17 -9.52 -29.73
CA ILE A 265 11.84 -8.92 -29.64
C ILE A 265 11.38 -8.97 -28.19
N SER A 266 11.45 -10.14 -27.55
CA SER A 266 10.88 -10.37 -26.21
C SER A 266 11.83 -10.10 -25.05
N PHE A 267 13.16 -10.05 -25.26
CA PHE A 267 14.12 -9.81 -24.17
C PHE A 267 14.93 -8.52 -24.39
N PRO A 268 15.18 -7.76 -23.31
CA PRO A 268 16.08 -6.61 -23.35
C PRO A 268 17.54 -7.06 -23.47
N ASP A 269 18.35 -6.23 -24.13
CA ASP A 269 19.79 -6.48 -24.20
C ASP A 269 20.44 -6.22 -22.84
N GLY A 270 21.30 -7.13 -22.40
CA GLY A 270 21.95 -7.08 -21.09
C GLY A 270 22.80 -5.83 -20.89
N THR A 271 23.43 -5.33 -21.95
CA THR A 271 24.24 -4.10 -21.92
C THR A 271 23.40 -2.83 -21.73
N THR A 272 22.21 -2.81 -22.32
CA THR A 272 21.26 -1.70 -22.21
C THR A 272 20.61 -1.71 -20.83
N LEU A 273 20.28 -2.90 -20.32
CA LEU A 273 19.69 -3.05 -18.99
C LEU A 273 20.66 -2.62 -17.88
N THR A 274 21.95 -2.95 -18.00
CA THR A 274 22.95 -2.57 -16.99
C THR A 274 23.26 -1.08 -16.99
N SER A 275 23.38 -0.46 -18.17
CA SER A 275 23.63 0.98 -18.30
C SER A 275 22.50 1.84 -17.74
N ILE A 276 21.25 1.37 -17.80
CA ILE A 276 20.09 2.12 -17.31
C ILE A 276 19.89 1.92 -15.81
N ILE A 277 19.88 0.67 -15.35
CA ILE A 277 19.56 0.36 -13.95
C ILE A 277 20.71 0.72 -13.02
N PHE A 278 21.96 0.47 -13.44
CA PHE A 278 23.12 0.61 -12.55
C PHE A 278 23.99 1.84 -12.83
N LEU A 279 24.04 2.32 -14.08
CA LEU A 279 24.89 3.45 -14.46
C LEU A 279 24.11 4.77 -14.60
N GLY A 280 22.77 4.74 -14.54
CA GLY A 280 21.94 5.95 -14.52
C GLY A 280 22.12 6.85 -15.74
N GLN A 281 22.32 6.29 -16.94
CA GLN A 281 22.49 7.11 -18.13
C GLN A 281 21.19 7.84 -18.52
N ASP A 282 21.28 9.17 -18.63
CA ASP A 282 20.15 10.11 -18.77
C ASP A 282 19.61 10.31 -20.20
N GLN A 283 20.13 9.61 -21.22
CA GLN A 283 19.69 9.81 -22.61
C GLN A 283 19.40 8.49 -23.33
N LEU A 284 18.21 7.95 -23.10
CA LEU A 284 17.63 7.00 -24.05
C LEU A 284 16.83 7.73 -25.11
N ASP A 285 17.10 7.37 -26.37
CA ASP A 285 16.19 7.66 -27.47
C ASP A 285 14.81 7.05 -27.18
N LEU A 286 13.75 7.75 -27.59
CA LEU A 286 12.36 7.39 -27.30
C LEU A 286 12.04 5.98 -27.80
N VAL A 287 12.57 5.58 -28.96
CA VAL A 287 12.35 4.24 -29.54
C VAL A 287 12.99 3.17 -28.66
N THR A 288 14.24 3.37 -28.26
CA THR A 288 14.98 2.43 -27.41
C THR A 288 14.35 2.32 -26.03
N GLY A 289 13.94 3.45 -25.43
CA GLY A 289 13.28 3.48 -24.12
C GLY A 289 11.91 2.79 -24.15
N THR A 290 11.10 3.07 -25.17
CA THR A 290 9.78 2.46 -25.34
C THR A 290 9.88 0.95 -25.58
N ARG A 291 10.88 0.51 -26.37
CA ARG A 291 11.14 -0.91 -26.57
C ARG A 291 11.52 -1.61 -25.27
N LEU A 292 12.45 -1.05 -24.51
CA LEU A 292 12.86 -1.61 -23.22
C LEU A 292 11.68 -1.71 -22.26
N LEU A 293 10.85 -0.67 -22.19
CA LEU A 293 9.64 -0.65 -21.37
C LEU A 293 8.71 -1.83 -21.71
N PHE A 294 8.39 -2.02 -22.99
CA PHE A 294 7.50 -3.12 -23.40
C PHE A 294 8.11 -4.51 -23.17
N GLN A 295 9.41 -4.67 -23.36
CA GLN A 295 10.10 -5.94 -23.08
C GLN A 295 10.09 -6.27 -21.58
N ALA A 296 10.37 -5.28 -20.73
CA ALA A 296 10.32 -5.45 -19.29
C ALA A 296 8.89 -5.75 -18.80
N ASP A 297 7.90 -5.02 -19.33
CA ASP A 297 6.48 -5.23 -19.03
C ASP A 297 6.02 -6.64 -19.46
N GLU A 298 6.37 -7.08 -20.67
CA GLU A 298 6.06 -8.43 -21.18
C GLU A 298 6.61 -9.52 -20.24
N ILE A 299 7.91 -9.45 -19.90
CA ILE A 299 8.54 -10.43 -19.01
C ILE A 299 7.89 -10.40 -17.63
N ALA A 300 7.70 -9.22 -17.04
CA ALA A 300 7.13 -9.09 -15.71
C ALA A 300 5.69 -9.63 -15.64
N CYS A 301 4.84 -9.24 -16.59
CA CYS A 301 3.44 -9.68 -16.66
C CYS A 301 3.33 -11.20 -16.88
N PHE A 302 4.06 -11.76 -17.85
CA PHE A 302 3.96 -13.19 -18.12
C PHE A 302 4.65 -14.05 -17.07
N ALA A 303 5.78 -13.61 -16.50
CA ALA A 303 6.39 -14.32 -15.37
C ALA A 303 5.45 -14.38 -14.17
N ALA A 304 4.80 -13.26 -13.83
CA ALA A 304 3.80 -13.21 -12.77
C ALA A 304 2.60 -14.13 -13.07
N ALA A 305 2.08 -14.11 -14.30
CA ALA A 305 0.97 -14.95 -14.71
C ALA A 305 1.31 -16.46 -14.67
N VAL A 306 2.50 -16.84 -15.14
CA VAL A 306 2.97 -18.23 -15.11
C VAL A 306 3.20 -18.68 -13.67
N LEU A 307 3.79 -17.84 -12.82
CA LEU A 307 3.97 -18.15 -11.41
C LEU A 307 2.62 -18.37 -10.70
N TRP A 308 1.64 -17.50 -10.98
CA TRP A 308 0.30 -17.64 -10.44
C TRP A 308 -0.38 -18.93 -10.90
N LEU A 309 -0.30 -19.27 -12.19
CA LEU A 309 -0.81 -20.53 -12.72
C LEU A 309 -0.10 -21.75 -12.12
N ALA A 310 1.20 -21.65 -11.83
CA ALA A 310 1.93 -22.70 -11.15
C ALA A 310 1.38 -22.93 -9.73
N PHE A 311 1.12 -21.86 -8.96
CA PHE A 311 0.47 -21.99 -7.64
C PHE A 311 -0.92 -22.65 -7.77
N LEU A 312 -1.76 -22.19 -8.69
CA LEU A 312 -3.07 -22.80 -8.91
C LEU A 312 -2.99 -24.28 -9.33
N THR A 313 -1.99 -24.64 -10.13
CA THR A 313 -1.76 -26.04 -10.54
C THR A 313 -1.27 -26.89 -9.37
N ARG A 314 -0.47 -26.31 -8.46
CA ARG A 314 -0.07 -26.96 -7.22
C ARG A 314 -1.29 -27.26 -6.35
N ASP A 315 -2.19 -26.30 -6.18
CA ASP A 315 -3.42 -26.48 -5.40
C ASP A 315 -4.28 -27.62 -5.98
N LEU A 316 -4.41 -27.70 -7.32
CA LEU A 316 -5.10 -28.81 -7.98
C LEU A 316 -4.43 -30.18 -7.76
N LYS A 317 -3.10 -30.22 -7.63
CA LYS A 317 -2.36 -31.44 -7.31
C LYS A 317 -2.53 -31.85 -5.85
N GLU A 318 -2.46 -30.88 -4.93
CA GLU A 318 -2.68 -31.11 -3.50
C GLU A 318 -4.11 -31.60 -3.22
N ALA A 319 -5.09 -31.12 -3.99
CA ALA A 319 -6.47 -31.62 -3.98
C ALA A 319 -6.68 -32.97 -4.69
N GLU A 320 -5.61 -33.59 -5.22
CA GLU A 320 -5.62 -34.84 -6.02
C GLU A 320 -6.50 -34.77 -7.29
N MET A 321 -6.81 -33.58 -7.79
CA MET A 321 -7.60 -33.37 -9.00
C MET A 321 -6.73 -33.47 -10.26
N ALA A 322 -5.45 -33.11 -10.18
CA ALA A 322 -4.50 -33.20 -11.29
C ALA A 322 -3.36 -34.19 -10.99
N SER A 323 -2.98 -35.02 -11.97
CA SER A 323 -1.89 -36.01 -11.85
C SER A 323 -0.64 -35.66 -12.68
N ILE A 324 -0.54 -34.44 -13.19
CA ILE A 324 0.57 -34.03 -14.05
C ILE A 324 1.89 -33.92 -13.26
N SER A 325 2.98 -34.42 -13.83
CA SER A 325 4.32 -34.22 -13.25
C SER A 325 4.81 -32.80 -13.55
N TRP A 326 5.57 -32.21 -12.62
CA TRP A 326 6.10 -30.86 -12.78
C TRP A 326 7.00 -30.73 -14.01
N LEU A 327 7.80 -31.77 -14.29
CA LEU A 327 8.64 -31.81 -15.49
C LEU A 327 7.81 -31.74 -16.78
N LYS A 328 6.70 -32.49 -16.85
CA LYS A 328 5.79 -32.45 -18.01
C LYS A 328 5.12 -31.08 -18.13
N ALA A 329 4.67 -30.48 -17.02
CA ALA A 329 4.05 -29.16 -17.02
C ALA A 329 5.02 -28.08 -17.52
N ILE A 330 6.27 -28.08 -17.03
CA ILE A 330 7.31 -27.15 -17.46
C ILE A 330 7.65 -27.37 -18.94
N ALA A 331 7.83 -28.62 -19.38
CA ALA A 331 8.12 -28.93 -20.77
C ALA A 331 6.99 -28.47 -21.72
N LEU A 332 5.73 -28.68 -21.33
CA LEU A 332 4.57 -28.20 -22.09
C LEU A 332 4.48 -26.67 -22.10
N ALA A 333 4.79 -26.00 -21.00
CA ALA A 333 4.80 -24.54 -20.94
C ALA A 333 5.87 -23.94 -21.85
N ILE A 334 7.09 -24.50 -21.86
CA ILE A 334 8.19 -24.07 -22.72
C ILE A 334 7.85 -24.32 -24.19
N ALA A 335 7.47 -25.55 -24.54
CA ALA A 335 7.10 -25.92 -25.91
C ALA A 335 5.91 -25.11 -26.41
N GLY A 336 4.88 -24.96 -25.59
CA GLY A 336 3.72 -24.14 -25.89
C GLY A 336 4.09 -22.67 -26.10
N THR A 337 4.98 -22.11 -25.29
CA THR A 337 5.36 -20.69 -25.39
C THR A 337 6.11 -20.44 -26.69
N TYR A 338 6.96 -21.39 -27.09
CA TYR A 338 7.67 -21.32 -28.36
C TYR A 338 6.74 -21.46 -29.58
N LEU A 339 5.75 -22.36 -29.52
CA LEU A 339 4.86 -22.65 -30.65
C LEU A 339 3.68 -21.67 -30.76
N LEU A 340 3.05 -21.34 -29.64
CA LEU A 340 1.82 -20.56 -29.57
C LEU A 340 2.04 -19.14 -29.04
N GLY A 341 3.14 -18.90 -28.34
CA GLY A 341 3.37 -17.64 -27.62
C GLY A 341 2.89 -17.67 -26.17
N PRO A 342 3.43 -16.78 -25.32
CA PRO A 342 3.18 -16.80 -23.87
C PRO A 342 1.70 -16.51 -23.53
N GLY A 343 1.06 -15.58 -24.22
CA GLY A 343 -0.35 -15.22 -23.99
C GLY A 343 -1.30 -16.39 -24.22
N ALA A 344 -1.12 -17.12 -25.33
CA ALA A 344 -1.93 -18.29 -25.64
C ALA A 344 -1.72 -19.41 -24.62
N VAL A 345 -0.49 -19.68 -24.19
CA VAL A 345 -0.20 -20.69 -23.17
C VAL A 345 -0.87 -20.37 -21.85
N VAL A 346 -0.78 -19.11 -21.38
CA VAL A 346 -1.43 -18.67 -20.14
C VAL A 346 -2.94 -18.88 -20.23
N ALA A 347 -3.56 -18.45 -21.33
CA ALA A 347 -4.99 -18.58 -21.52
C ALA A 347 -5.45 -20.05 -21.58
N LEU A 348 -4.75 -20.89 -22.35
CA LEU A 348 -5.07 -22.32 -22.48
C LEU A 348 -4.83 -23.11 -21.19
N THR A 349 -3.77 -22.77 -20.44
CA THR A 349 -3.49 -23.38 -19.14
C THR A 349 -4.56 -23.00 -18.12
N TRP A 350 -5.00 -21.74 -18.13
CA TRP A 350 -6.13 -21.30 -17.31
C TRP A 350 -7.42 -22.04 -17.69
N TRP A 351 -7.74 -22.20 -18.98
CA TRP A 351 -8.89 -22.99 -19.43
C TRP A 351 -8.81 -24.46 -19.03
N TRP A 352 -7.64 -25.08 -19.13
CA TRP A 352 -7.41 -26.44 -18.63
C TRP A 352 -7.72 -26.56 -17.14
N ARG A 353 -7.29 -25.58 -16.33
CA ARG A 353 -7.62 -25.50 -14.90
C ARG A 353 -9.13 -25.38 -14.67
N GLU A 354 -9.84 -24.52 -15.41
CA GLU A 354 -11.30 -24.39 -15.29
C GLU A 354 -12.03 -25.71 -15.58
N ASN A 355 -11.60 -26.45 -16.61
CA ASN A 355 -12.19 -27.76 -16.91
C ASN A 355 -11.96 -28.78 -15.80
N ILE A 356 -10.78 -28.79 -15.20
CA ILE A 356 -10.50 -29.70 -14.08
C ILE A 356 -11.40 -29.38 -12.90
N LEU A 357 -11.61 -28.10 -12.58
CA LEU A 357 -12.47 -27.68 -11.48
C LEU A 357 -13.95 -27.98 -11.71
N ALA A 358 -14.38 -28.00 -12.97
CA ALA A 358 -15.75 -28.38 -13.32
C ALA A 358 -15.96 -29.90 -13.32
N THR A 359 -15.01 -30.66 -13.86
CA THR A 359 -15.20 -32.10 -14.14
C THR A 359 -14.70 -33.04 -13.05
N LYS A 360 -13.72 -32.60 -12.24
CA LYS A 360 -13.12 -33.44 -11.20
C LYS A 360 -13.53 -32.98 -9.82
N LYS A 361 -13.59 -33.95 -8.91
CA LYS A 361 -13.90 -33.71 -7.49
C LYS A 361 -12.64 -33.88 -6.65
N ALA A 362 -12.48 -33.01 -5.64
CA ALA A 362 -11.41 -33.13 -4.67
C ALA A 362 -11.60 -34.37 -3.78
N LYS A 363 -10.50 -34.92 -3.26
CA LYS A 363 -10.53 -36.04 -2.32
C LYS A 363 -11.36 -35.68 -1.08
N GLY A 364 -12.30 -36.55 -0.70
CA GLY A 364 -13.18 -36.34 0.46
C GLY A 364 -14.47 -35.57 0.17
N SER A 365 -14.80 -35.29 -1.11
CA SER A 365 -16.11 -34.71 -1.44
C SER A 365 -17.25 -35.67 -1.10
N VAL A 366 -18.24 -35.20 -0.34
CA VAL A 366 -19.37 -35.99 0.22
C VAL A 366 -20.34 -36.52 -0.84
N ILE A 367 -20.28 -36.01 -2.07
CA ILE A 367 -21.19 -36.41 -3.15
C ILE A 367 -20.48 -37.44 -4.03
N GLY A 368 -20.88 -38.70 -3.88
CA GLY A 368 -20.36 -39.85 -4.63
C GLY A 368 -20.41 -39.69 -6.16
N ARG A 369 -19.73 -40.59 -6.88
CA ARG A 369 -19.90 -40.72 -8.34
C ARG A 369 -21.38 -41.03 -8.61
N ILE A 370 -22.03 -40.21 -9.42
CA ILE A 370 -23.24 -40.62 -10.13
C ILE A 370 -22.78 -41.38 -11.36
#